data_AF-A0A1V6P715-F1
#
_entry.id   AF-A0A1V6P715-F1
#
_cell.length_a   1.000
_cell.length_b   1.000
_cell.length_c   1.000
_cell.angle_alpha   90.00
_cell.angle_beta   90.00
_cell.angle_gamma   90.00
#
_symmetry.space_group_name_H-M   'P 1'
#
loop_
_entity.id
_entity.type
_entity.pdbx_description
1 polymer ?
#
loop_
_entity_poly.entity_id
_entity_poly.type
_entity_poly.pdbx_seq_one_letter_code
_entity_poly.pdbx_strand_id
1 'polypeptide(L)'
;MATVPGTTEQQTGDENPKLQFVTEKIFIASGVAVAELAGQYYVFPPKTMVIIAPGVPHAWVAAPKGLDLEALGVALPKPIDIKEDLLVSLEEPSTVSNGKFLAVYEYDLPTGFYPTAQTERLETSKDYTACADLHDIRIPVMDVDQLIQQASFVWGTTYKKL
;
A
#
# COMPACT_ATOMS: atom_id res chain seq x y z
N MET A 1 54.24 -14.22 29.17
CA MET A 1 53.03 -15.02 28.98
C MET A 1 52.16 -14.87 30.21
N ALA A 2 51.05 -14.17 30.09
CA ALA A 2 50.03 -14.08 31.13
C ALA A 2 48.67 -14.17 30.43
N THR A 3 47.95 -15.25 30.72
CA THR A 3 46.58 -15.51 30.28
C THR A 3 45.61 -14.75 31.18
N VAL A 4 44.69 -13.98 30.57
CA VAL A 4 43.52 -13.42 31.24
C VAL A 4 42.29 -14.22 30.77
N PRO A 5 41.56 -14.90 31.67
CA PRO A 5 40.29 -15.53 31.36
C PRO A 5 39.13 -14.54 31.59
N GLY A 6 38.18 -14.48 30.66
CA GLY A 6 36.99 -13.65 30.83
C GLY A 6 36.06 -13.68 29.63
N THR A 7 35.02 -14.51 29.73
CA THR A 7 33.69 -14.35 29.14
C THR A 7 33.59 -14.15 27.63
N THR A 8 33.41 -15.27 26.91
CA THR A 8 32.62 -15.31 25.68
C THR A 8 31.16 -15.05 26.04
N GLU A 9 30.79 -13.80 26.27
CA GLU A 9 29.39 -13.41 26.08
C GLU A 9 29.15 -13.43 24.57
N GLN A 10 28.47 -14.47 24.10
CA GLN A 10 27.72 -14.37 22.86
C GLN A 10 26.78 -13.18 23.07
N GLN A 11 27.05 -12.06 22.40
CA GLN A 11 26.07 -11.02 22.19
C GLN A 11 24.90 -11.68 21.44
N THR A 12 23.93 -12.17 22.20
CA THR A 12 22.58 -12.41 21.73
C THR A 12 22.09 -11.06 21.25
N GLY A 13 22.12 -10.87 19.93
CA GLY A 13 21.91 -9.58 19.28
C GLY A 13 20.67 -8.90 19.85
N ASP A 14 20.91 -7.76 20.49
CA ASP A 14 19.91 -6.86 21.05
C ASP A 14 18.73 -6.71 20.07
N GLU A 15 17.57 -7.25 20.46
CA GLU A 15 16.30 -6.74 19.99
C GLU A 15 16.19 -5.32 20.53
N ASN A 16 16.52 -4.31 19.72
CA ASN A 16 16.24 -2.94 20.10
C ASN A 16 14.70 -2.78 20.13
N PRO A 17 14.06 -2.71 21.31
CA PRO A 17 12.59 -2.76 21.42
C PRO A 17 11.92 -1.52 20.80
N LYS A 18 12.71 -0.54 20.35
CA LYS A 18 12.26 0.69 19.70
C LYS A 18 12.06 0.57 18.19
N LEU A 19 12.54 -0.50 17.55
CA LEU A 19 12.45 -0.68 16.10
C LEU A 19 11.53 -1.86 15.77
N GLN A 20 10.23 -1.61 15.84
CA GLN A 20 9.19 -2.56 15.46
C GLN A 20 8.48 -2.09 14.19
N PHE A 21 8.09 -3.03 13.34
CA PHE A 21 7.15 -2.72 12.26
C PHE A 21 5.77 -2.46 12.86
N VAL A 22 5.07 -1.49 12.29
CA VAL A 22 3.76 -1.05 12.78
C VAL A 22 2.72 -1.23 11.70
N THR A 23 1.46 -1.36 12.13
CA THR A 23 0.32 -1.33 11.24
C THR A 23 0.19 0.07 10.66
N GLU A 24 -0.16 0.14 9.38
CA GLU A 24 -0.42 1.39 8.67
C GLU A 24 -1.84 1.37 8.12
N LYS A 25 -2.51 2.53 8.21
CA LYS A 25 -3.85 2.72 7.65
C LYS A 25 -3.78 3.78 6.57
N ILE A 26 -4.22 3.43 5.37
CA ILE A 26 -4.22 4.31 4.21
C ILE A 26 -5.65 4.46 3.72
N PHE A 27 -6.16 5.68 3.73
CA PHE A 27 -7.47 5.99 3.19
C PHE A 27 -7.34 6.64 1.81
N ILE A 28 -7.84 5.98 0.78
CA ILE A 28 -7.93 6.51 -0.58
C ILE A 28 -9.15 7.42 -0.66
N ALA A 29 -8.94 8.72 -0.48
CA ALA A 29 -10.01 9.71 -0.39
C ALA A 29 -10.66 9.99 -1.76
N SER A 30 -9.86 10.03 -2.83
CA SER A 30 -10.34 10.26 -4.20
C SER A 30 -9.42 9.65 -5.25
N GLY A 31 -9.96 9.42 -6.45
CA GLY A 31 -9.25 8.77 -7.55
C GLY A 31 -9.06 7.27 -7.36
N VAL A 32 -8.44 6.63 -8.35
CA VAL A 32 -8.16 5.19 -8.34
C VAL A 32 -6.67 4.99 -8.10
N ALA A 33 -6.33 4.27 -7.03
CA ALA A 33 -4.96 4.02 -6.61
C ALA A 33 -4.48 2.64 -7.05
N VAL A 34 -3.19 2.54 -7.34
CA VAL A 34 -2.46 1.29 -7.51
C VAL A 34 -1.43 1.20 -6.41
N ALA A 35 -1.39 0.08 -5.70
CA ALA A 35 -0.30 -0.22 -4.78
C ALA A 35 0.43 -1.48 -5.21
N GLU A 36 1.74 -1.49 -4.99
CA GLU A 36 2.49 -2.72 -4.85
C GLU A 36 2.51 -3.05 -3.35
N LEU A 37 1.98 -4.20 -2.95
CA LEU A 37 2.05 -4.71 -1.58
C LEU A 37 2.73 -6.06 -1.61
N ALA A 38 3.85 -6.19 -0.92
CA ALA A 38 4.63 -7.43 -0.90
C ALA A 38 4.91 -8.02 -2.32
N GLY A 39 5.26 -7.15 -3.28
CA GLY A 39 5.57 -7.57 -4.66
C GLY A 39 4.36 -7.88 -5.55
N GLN A 40 3.13 -7.62 -5.08
CA GLN A 40 1.90 -7.86 -5.84
C GLN A 40 1.15 -6.55 -6.08
N TYR A 41 0.52 -6.40 -7.25
CA TYR A 41 -0.20 -5.19 -7.62
C TYR A 41 -1.69 -5.26 -7.27
N TYR A 42 -2.19 -4.19 -6.67
CA TYR A 42 -3.58 -4.05 -6.26
C TYR A 42 -4.16 -2.72 -6.74
N VAL A 43 -5.43 -2.74 -7.14
CA VAL A 43 -6.20 -1.56 -7.53
C VAL A 43 -7.27 -1.27 -6.49
N PHE A 44 -7.29 -0.04 -6.00
CA PHE A 44 -8.20 0.43 -4.98
C PHE A 44 -9.06 1.59 -5.52
N PRO A 45 -10.40 1.48 -5.45
CA PRO A 45 -11.30 2.59 -5.78
C PRO A 45 -11.23 3.68 -4.70
N PRO A 46 -11.78 4.88 -4.95
CA PRO A 46 -11.92 5.89 -3.92
C PRO A 46 -12.82 5.41 -2.78
N LYS A 47 -12.74 6.09 -1.63
CA LYS A 47 -13.40 5.73 -0.37
C LYS A 47 -12.98 4.35 0.17
N THR A 48 -11.76 3.92 -0.12
CA THR A 48 -11.23 2.64 0.36
C THR A 48 -10.27 2.85 1.52
N MET A 49 -10.50 2.15 2.62
CA MET A 49 -9.54 2.02 3.72
C MET A 49 -8.71 0.76 3.52
N VAL A 50 -7.39 0.90 3.54
CA VAL A 50 -6.42 -0.20 3.44
C VAL A 50 -5.67 -0.28 4.75
N ILE A 51 -5.76 -1.43 5.41
CA ILE A 51 -5.02 -1.72 6.65
C ILE A 51 -3.86 -2.65 6.27
N ILE A 52 -2.66 -2.12 6.33
CA ILE A 52 -1.44 -2.83 5.96
C ILE A 52 -0.83 -3.47 7.20
N ALA A 53 -0.60 -4.78 7.12
CA ALA A 53 0.03 -5.52 8.20
C ALA A 53 1.48 -5.06 8.42
N PRO A 54 2.01 -5.17 9.66
CA PRO A 54 3.39 -4.85 9.95
C PRO A 54 4.38 -5.58 9.03
N GLY A 55 5.35 -4.81 8.53
CA GLY A 55 6.51 -5.31 7.79
C GLY A 55 6.25 -5.53 6.30
N VAL A 56 5.10 -5.13 5.76
CA VAL A 56 4.79 -5.24 4.33
C VAL A 56 5.38 -4.04 3.58
N PRO A 57 6.41 -4.22 2.72
CA PRO A 57 6.87 -3.16 1.84
C PRO A 57 5.79 -2.81 0.85
N HIS A 58 5.67 -1.51 0.57
CA HIS A 58 4.70 -1.05 -0.38
C HIS A 58 5.05 0.29 -1.02
N ALA A 59 4.52 0.48 -2.22
CA ALA A 59 4.58 1.73 -2.97
C ALA A 59 3.20 2.05 -3.55
N TRP A 60 2.95 3.32 -3.85
CA TRP A 60 1.65 3.80 -4.30
C TRP A 60 1.78 4.74 -5.50
N VAL A 61 0.94 4.53 -6.51
CA VAL A 61 0.81 5.42 -7.68
C VAL A 61 -0.66 5.55 -8.08
N ALA A 62 -0.98 6.53 -8.91
CA ALA A 62 -2.31 6.60 -9.52
C ALA A 62 -2.46 5.50 -10.58
N ALA A 63 -3.66 4.94 -10.71
CA ALA A 63 -3.97 4.10 -11.87
C ALA A 63 -3.84 4.90 -13.18
N PRO A 64 -3.46 4.25 -14.30
CA PRO A 64 -3.36 4.91 -15.59
C PRO A 64 -4.72 5.52 -16.00
N LYS A 65 -4.67 6.67 -16.68
CA LYS A 65 -5.87 7.38 -17.14
C LYS A 65 -6.69 6.46 -18.05
N GLY A 66 -8.00 6.40 -17.80
CA GLY A 66 -8.94 5.61 -18.61
C GLY A 66 -9.25 4.22 -18.04
N LEU A 67 -8.59 3.79 -16.96
CA LEU A 67 -9.05 2.60 -16.22
C LEU A 67 -10.45 2.86 -15.66
N ASP A 68 -11.42 2.05 -16.06
CA ASP A 68 -12.83 2.17 -15.68
C ASP A 68 -13.27 0.91 -14.93
N LEU A 69 -13.43 1.04 -13.61
CA LEU A 69 -13.76 -0.08 -12.73
C LEU A 69 -15.22 -0.54 -12.87
N GLU A 70 -16.12 0.33 -13.32
CA GLU A 70 -17.52 -0.01 -13.58
C GLU A 70 -17.63 -0.79 -14.89
N ALA A 71 -16.92 -0.35 -15.94
CA ALA A 71 -16.86 -1.07 -17.21
C ALA A 71 -16.23 -2.47 -17.07
N LEU A 72 -15.30 -2.63 -16.13
CA LEU A 72 -14.71 -3.93 -15.78
C LEU A 72 -15.64 -4.81 -14.90
N GLY A 73 -16.78 -4.29 -14.44
CA GLY A 73 -17.73 -5.04 -13.62
C GLY A 73 -17.23 -5.37 -12.21
N VAL A 74 -16.19 -4.68 -11.75
CA VAL A 74 -15.60 -4.88 -10.41
C VAL A 74 -16.09 -3.85 -9.40
N ALA A 75 -16.41 -2.64 -9.85
CA ALA A 75 -17.14 -1.66 -9.06
C ALA A 75 -18.65 -1.91 -9.13
N LEU A 76 -19.34 -1.74 -7.98
CA LEU A 76 -20.80 -1.75 -7.98
C LEU A 76 -21.33 -0.59 -8.84
N PRO A 77 -22.34 -0.82 -9.69
CA PRO A 77 -23.00 0.26 -10.39
C PRO A 77 -23.61 1.22 -9.37
N LYS A 78 -23.54 2.52 -9.67
CA LYS A 78 -24.14 3.55 -8.82
C LYS A 78 -25.60 3.20 -8.52
N PRO A 79 -26.07 3.35 -7.26
CA PRO A 79 -27.49 3.25 -6.97
C PRO A 79 -28.27 4.13 -7.93
N ILE A 80 -29.30 3.57 -8.58
CA ILE A 80 -30.23 4.30 -9.45
C ILE A 80 -30.75 5.50 -8.66
N ASP A 81 -30.66 6.71 -9.24
CA ASP A 81 -31.09 8.00 -8.66
C ASP A 81 -32.35 7.87 -7.80
N ILE A 82 -32.16 7.63 -6.51
CA ILE A 82 -33.18 7.89 -5.49
C ILE A 82 -32.98 9.36 -5.20
N LYS A 83 -34.04 10.17 -5.35
CA LYS A 83 -34.02 11.61 -5.06
C LYS A 83 -33.70 11.83 -3.58
N GLU A 84 -32.43 11.76 -3.20
CA GLU A 84 -31.95 12.04 -1.86
C GLU A 84 -31.74 13.55 -1.68
N ASP A 85 -32.11 14.00 -0.49
CA ASP A 85 -32.32 15.38 -0.11
C ASP A 85 -31.16 16.33 -0.43
N LEU A 86 -31.54 17.58 -0.74
CA LEU A 86 -30.73 18.73 -1.16
C LEU A 86 -29.68 19.25 -0.16
N LEU A 87 -29.24 18.45 0.82
CA LEU A 87 -28.25 18.86 1.80
C LEU A 87 -27.01 17.97 1.70
N VAL A 88 -26.05 18.51 0.94
CA VAL A 88 -24.70 18.01 0.66
C VAL A 88 -24.61 16.91 -0.40
N SER A 89 -24.77 17.29 -1.67
CA SER A 89 -24.18 16.54 -2.78
C SER A 89 -22.65 16.74 -2.74
N LEU A 90 -21.96 15.93 -1.94
CA LEU A 90 -20.55 15.67 -2.19
C LEU A 90 -20.52 14.87 -3.49
N GLU A 91 -19.89 15.40 -4.55
CA GLU A 91 -19.71 14.65 -5.78
C GLU A 91 -19.16 13.25 -5.45
N GLU A 92 -19.91 12.22 -5.83
CA GLU A 92 -19.49 10.84 -5.69
C GLU A 92 -18.14 10.68 -6.41
N PRO A 93 -17.07 10.28 -5.71
CA PRO A 93 -15.75 10.21 -6.32
C PRO A 93 -15.75 9.16 -7.44
N SER A 94 -15.19 9.55 -8.58
CA SER A 94 -15.21 8.74 -9.79
C SER A 94 -14.41 7.44 -9.63
N THR A 95 -15.00 6.34 -10.11
CA THR A 95 -14.41 5.01 -10.29
C THR A 95 -13.60 4.90 -11.60
N VAL A 96 -13.54 5.98 -12.39
CA VAL A 96 -12.73 6.08 -13.60
C VAL A 96 -11.46 6.88 -13.29
N SER A 97 -10.30 6.30 -13.57
CA SER A 97 -9.04 6.97 -13.30
C SER A 97 -8.78 8.14 -14.26
N ASN A 98 -8.41 9.28 -13.70
CA ASN A 98 -7.86 10.42 -14.43
C ASN A 98 -6.33 10.53 -14.35
N GLY A 99 -5.66 9.51 -13.79
CA GLY A 99 -4.22 9.53 -13.54
C GLY A 99 -3.80 10.25 -12.25
N LYS A 100 -4.74 10.52 -11.33
CA LYS A 100 -4.48 11.11 -10.02
C LYS A 100 -5.29 10.40 -8.94
N PHE A 101 -4.75 10.37 -7.73
CA PHE A 101 -5.45 9.93 -6.53
C PHE A 101 -5.02 10.78 -5.33
N LEU A 102 -5.84 10.80 -4.28
CA LEU A 102 -5.53 11.39 -2.99
C LEU A 102 -5.60 10.30 -1.93
N ALA A 103 -4.55 10.19 -1.12
CA ALA A 103 -4.50 9.27 0.02
C ALA A 103 -4.10 9.99 1.30
N VAL A 104 -4.67 9.54 2.42
CA VAL A 104 -4.29 9.95 3.78
C VAL A 104 -3.61 8.76 4.44
N TYR A 105 -2.44 9.00 5.01
CA TYR A 105 -1.60 7.98 5.65
C TYR A 105 -1.63 8.21 7.16
N GLU A 106 -1.97 7.18 7.92
CA GLU A 106 -1.94 7.16 9.37
C GLU A 106 -1.04 6.01 9.84
N TYR A 107 -0.04 6.36 10.65
CA TYR A 107 0.80 5.40 11.36
C TYR A 107 0.36 5.35 12.82
N ASP A 108 0.19 4.13 13.35
CA ASP A 108 -0.19 3.95 14.76
C ASP A 108 0.90 4.46 15.73
N LEU A 109 2.17 4.46 15.30
CA LEU A 109 3.32 5.00 16.04
C LEU A 109 4.31 5.66 15.06
N PRO A 110 5.16 6.59 15.52
CA PRO A 110 6.28 7.08 14.72
C PRO A 110 7.16 5.91 14.26
N THR A 111 7.33 5.76 12.95
CA THR A 111 8.22 4.75 12.37
C THR A 111 9.66 5.30 12.26
N GLY A 112 10.63 4.43 12.54
CA GLY A 112 12.07 4.70 12.32
C GLY A 112 12.62 4.09 11.03
N PHE A 113 11.77 3.41 10.25
CA PHE A 113 12.16 2.75 9.00
C PHE A 113 11.91 3.67 7.80
N TYR A 114 12.86 3.65 6.87
CA TYR A 114 12.88 4.44 5.65
C TYR A 114 12.63 3.52 4.44
N PRO A 115 12.63 4.02 3.19
CA PRO A 115 12.42 3.17 2.02
C PRO A 115 13.34 1.94 2.01
N THR A 116 12.77 0.78 1.67
CA THR A 116 13.46 -0.51 1.60
C THR A 116 13.59 -0.97 0.15
N ALA A 117 14.68 -1.68 -0.17
CA ALA A 117 14.91 -2.24 -1.50
C ALA A 117 14.17 -3.58 -1.73
N GLN A 118 13.44 -4.05 -0.71
CA GLN A 118 12.81 -5.35 -0.69
C GLN A 118 11.34 -5.26 -1.05
N THR A 119 10.85 -6.33 -1.68
CA THR A 119 9.44 -6.49 -2.03
C THR A 119 8.75 -7.58 -1.24
N GLU A 120 9.45 -8.39 -0.45
CA GLU A 120 8.83 -9.41 0.41
C GLU A 120 8.53 -8.88 1.82
N ARG A 121 7.58 -9.49 2.52
CA ARG A 121 7.27 -9.11 3.90
C ARG A 121 8.47 -9.35 4.82
N LEU A 122 8.77 -8.37 5.66
CA LEU A 122 9.79 -8.44 6.69
C LEU A 122 9.15 -8.92 8.00
N GLU A 123 9.79 -9.89 8.65
CA GLU A 123 9.33 -10.40 9.95
C GLU A 123 10.08 -9.71 11.09
N THR A 124 11.34 -9.32 10.85
CA THR A 124 12.21 -8.71 11.86
C THR A 124 12.98 -7.51 11.30
N SER A 125 13.48 -6.66 12.21
CA SER A 125 14.31 -5.51 11.83
C SER A 125 15.64 -5.90 11.18
N LYS A 126 16.11 -7.14 11.36
CA LYS A 126 17.32 -7.67 10.72
C LYS A 126 17.13 -7.94 9.24
N ASP A 127 15.88 -8.15 8.81
CA ASP A 127 15.54 -8.39 7.42
C ASP A 127 15.60 -7.08 6.61
N TYR A 128 15.61 -5.91 7.27
CA TYR A 128 15.53 -4.61 6.62
C TYR A 128 16.79 -4.22 5.86
N THR A 129 16.61 -3.95 4.57
CA THR A 129 17.62 -3.43 3.65
C THR A 129 17.21 -2.04 3.17
N ALA A 130 17.89 -1.01 3.66
CA ALA A 130 17.63 0.37 3.23
C ALA A 130 17.83 0.54 1.71
N CYS A 131 16.97 1.34 1.09
CA CYS A 131 17.11 1.78 -0.29
C CYS A 131 17.47 3.27 -0.31
N ALA A 132 18.63 3.58 -0.90
CA ALA A 132 19.07 4.97 -1.08
C ALA A 132 18.53 5.58 -2.39
N ASP A 133 18.41 4.77 -3.45
CA ASP A 133 17.90 5.23 -4.74
C ASP A 133 16.40 4.94 -4.89
N LEU A 134 15.58 5.97 -4.65
CA LEU A 134 14.13 5.86 -4.74
C LEU A 134 13.62 5.59 -6.17
N HIS A 135 14.47 5.65 -7.19
CA HIS A 135 14.10 5.26 -8.54
C HIS A 135 13.97 3.74 -8.69
N ASP A 136 14.76 2.96 -7.95
CA ASP A 136 14.80 1.49 -8.05
C ASP A 136 13.55 0.82 -7.49
N ILE A 137 12.83 1.50 -6.60
CA ILE A 137 11.65 0.98 -5.88
C ILE A 137 10.32 1.56 -6.40
N ARG A 138 10.35 2.13 -7.61
CA ARG A 138 9.14 2.66 -8.25
C ARG A 138 8.31 1.53 -8.82
N ILE A 139 7.00 1.66 -8.70
CA ILE A 139 6.08 0.86 -9.51
C ILE A 139 6.39 1.13 -10.99
N PRO A 140 6.63 0.09 -11.80
CA PRO A 140 6.87 0.23 -13.23
C PRO A 140 5.71 0.97 -13.90
N VAL A 141 6.02 1.75 -14.95
CA VAL A 141 4.98 2.36 -15.77
C VAL A 141 4.21 1.24 -16.47
N MET A 142 2.91 1.18 -16.22
CA MET A 142 1.99 0.24 -16.84
C MET A 142 0.87 1.00 -17.55
N ASP A 143 0.47 0.51 -18.72
CA ASP A 143 -0.79 0.91 -19.34
C ASP A 143 -1.99 0.18 -18.70
N VAL A 144 -3.20 0.49 -19.18
CA VAL A 144 -4.45 -0.09 -18.65
C VAL A 144 -4.48 -1.61 -18.82
N ASP A 145 -4.08 -2.12 -19.98
CA ASP A 145 -4.16 -3.56 -20.29
C ASP A 145 -3.14 -4.35 -19.47
N GLN A 146 -1.92 -3.84 -19.35
CA GLN A 146 -0.87 -4.41 -18.51
C GLN A 146 -1.29 -4.46 -17.04
N LEU A 147 -1.93 -3.40 -16.54
CA LEU A 147 -2.41 -3.35 -15.17
C LEU A 147 -3.54 -4.36 -14.93
N ILE A 148 -4.50 -4.47 -15.86
CA ILE A 148 -5.59 -5.45 -15.77
C ILE A 148 -5.04 -6.87 -15.66
N GLN A 149 -4.05 -7.23 -16.49
CA GLN A 149 -3.45 -8.57 -16.47
C GLN A 149 -2.72 -8.89 -15.15
N GLN A 150 -2.09 -7.89 -14.54
CA GLN A 150 -1.16 -8.08 -13.43
C GLN A 150 -1.77 -7.83 -12.07
N ALA A 151 -2.74 -6.94 -11.95
CA ALA A 151 -3.26 -6.50 -10.66
C ALA A 151 -4.54 -7.23 -10.24
N SER A 152 -4.87 -7.07 -8.96
CA SER A 152 -6.15 -7.49 -8.38
C SER A 152 -6.91 -6.30 -7.82
N PHE A 153 -8.21 -6.28 -7.99
CA PHE A 153 -9.13 -5.31 -7.43
C PHE A 153 -9.46 -5.63 -5.97
N VAL A 154 -9.48 -4.60 -5.13
CA VAL A 154 -9.88 -4.69 -3.71
C VAL A 154 -10.88 -3.58 -3.38
N TRP A 155 -12.04 -3.96 -2.84
CA TRP A 155 -13.02 -3.00 -2.32
C TRP A 155 -13.84 -3.60 -1.16
N GLY A 156 -13.79 -2.95 0.00
CA GLY A 156 -14.37 -3.49 1.23
C GLY A 156 -13.70 -4.81 1.60
N THR A 157 -14.48 -5.88 1.70
CA THR A 157 -13.98 -7.25 1.94
C THR A 157 -13.84 -8.08 0.65
N THR A 158 -14.04 -7.46 -0.52
CA THR A 158 -13.98 -8.14 -1.82
C THR A 158 -12.57 -8.08 -2.40
N TYR A 159 -12.12 -9.23 -2.92
CA TYR A 159 -10.91 -9.38 -3.71
C TYR A 159 -11.25 -10.07 -5.04
N LYS A 160 -10.82 -9.49 -6.17
CA LYS A 160 -11.01 -10.07 -7.51
C LYS A 160 -9.77 -9.85 -8.37
N LYS A 161 -9.42 -10.81 -9.22
CA LYS A 161 -8.46 -10.53 -10.31
C LYS A 161 -9.16 -9.60 -11.31
N LEU A 162 -8.43 -8.61 -11.84
CA LEU A 162 -8.92 -7.74 -12.92
C LEU A 162 -9.01 -8.49 -14.26
#